data_AF-A0A4R6JL68-F1
#
_entry.id   AF-A0A4R6JL68-F1
#
_cell.length_a   1.000
_cell.length_b   1.000
_cell.length_c   1.000
_cell.angle_alpha   90.00
_cell.angle_beta   90.00
_cell.angle_gamma   90.00
#
_symmetry.space_group_name_H-M   'P 1'
#
loop_
_entity.id
_entity.type
_entity.pdbx_description
1 polymer ?
#
loop_
_entity_poly.entity_id
_entity_poly.type
_entity_poly.pdbx_seq_one_letter_code
_entity_poly.pdbx_strand_id
1 'polypeptide(L)'
;MDVDALRNGWPAAVLSGRYTFRTRRRDDLAESLADVVREVSMDALNPRTSKQLHVCVAGRPVMAVLRNPAARRTQLPPGPKLYQFDPPGPLLTLLSRDDPAVPLSHPTGAFGWLTWWAAGHRAPTAAHPGSRAARVRARTVDVLDNRLNVIIGRLQLTDGPLMRARIRIHDPAGRLLGEMRETAASSVRSWLPMNSKAGAARFTFTVDGQPVAQIRQRFRAWHYTYEFDVTRLAGRLDPRLVLACGVRQLAYHSTY
;
A
#
# COMPACT_ATOMS: atom_id res chain seq x y z
N MET A 1 3.27 11.55 -23.86
CA MET A 1 3.85 12.01 -22.58
C MET A 1 5.29 11.56 -22.58
N ASP A 2 6.22 12.49 -22.38
CA ASP A 2 7.65 12.21 -22.42
C ASP A 2 8.05 11.30 -21.24
N VAL A 3 8.68 10.16 -21.55
CA VAL A 3 9.11 9.17 -20.56
C VAL A 3 10.16 9.77 -19.63
N ASP A 4 10.99 10.69 -20.12
CA ASP A 4 12.05 11.31 -19.33
C ASP A 4 11.48 12.29 -18.30
N ALA A 5 10.41 13.01 -18.63
CA ALA A 5 9.69 13.86 -17.68
C ALA A 5 9.12 13.07 -16.49
N LEU A 6 8.74 11.80 -16.70
CA LEU A 6 8.25 10.92 -15.63
C LEU A 6 9.37 10.42 -14.71
N ARG A 7 10.62 10.41 -15.19
CA ARG A 7 11.80 9.92 -14.43
C ARG A 7 12.55 11.04 -13.72
N ASN A 8 12.59 12.23 -14.31
CA ASN A 8 13.36 13.38 -13.81
C ASN A 8 12.97 13.75 -12.39
N GLY A 9 13.87 13.59 -11.41
CA GLY A 9 13.66 13.93 -9.99
C GLY A 9 13.18 12.78 -9.10
N TRP A 10 13.07 11.56 -9.61
CA TRP A 10 12.87 10.36 -8.79
C TRP A 10 14.21 9.67 -8.56
N PRO A 11 14.47 9.06 -7.39
CA PRO A 11 15.66 8.24 -7.21
C PRO A 11 15.64 7.07 -8.22
N ALA A 12 16.64 7.01 -9.11
CA ALA A 12 16.65 6.04 -10.22
C ALA A 12 16.45 4.59 -9.74
N ALA A 13 17.06 4.23 -8.61
CA ALA A 13 16.93 2.90 -8.00
C ALA A 13 15.50 2.53 -7.58
N VAL A 14 14.65 3.50 -7.27
CA VAL A 14 13.23 3.28 -6.95
C VAL A 14 12.44 2.94 -8.20
N LEU A 15 12.83 3.50 -9.35
CA LEU A 15 12.15 3.29 -10.62
C LEU A 15 12.58 1.99 -11.33
N SER A 16 13.82 1.54 -11.16
CA SER A 16 14.35 0.42 -11.96
C SER A 16 14.85 -0.78 -11.16
N GLY A 17 14.93 -0.68 -9.84
CA GLY A 17 15.78 -1.56 -9.04
C GLY A 17 15.08 -2.32 -7.93
N ARG A 18 15.84 -2.52 -6.85
CA ARG A 18 15.36 -3.06 -5.59
C ARG A 18 15.54 -2.01 -4.52
N TYR A 19 14.51 -1.82 -3.72
CA TYR A 19 14.53 -0.92 -2.58
C TYR A 19 13.83 -1.58 -1.40
N THR A 20 14.04 -1.06 -0.21
CA THR A 20 13.44 -1.61 1.00
C THR A 20 12.63 -0.56 1.73
N PHE A 21 11.52 -0.98 2.32
CA PHE A 21 10.78 -0.22 3.31
C PHE A 21 11.22 -0.70 4.69
N ARG A 22 11.72 0.20 5.53
CA ARG A 22 12.03 -0.08 6.93
C ARG A 22 10.98 0.61 7.80
N THR A 23 10.33 -0.17 8.67
CA THR A 23 9.53 0.39 9.76
C THR A 23 10.49 0.80 10.88
N ARG A 24 10.60 2.09 11.20
CA ARG A 24 11.44 2.52 12.33
C ARG A 24 10.64 2.42 13.62
N ARG A 25 11.14 1.64 14.60
CA ARG A 25 10.72 1.74 16.01
C ARG A 25 11.65 2.74 16.72
N ARG A 26 11.10 3.48 17.69
CA ARG A 26 11.76 4.59 18.38
C ARG A 26 13.03 4.20 19.15
N ASP A 27 13.21 2.92 19.46
CA ASP A 27 14.21 2.47 20.43
C ASP A 27 15.65 2.35 19.86
N ASP A 28 15.83 2.39 18.53
CA ASP A 28 17.16 2.43 17.86
C ASP A 28 17.73 3.87 17.81
N LEU A 29 17.63 4.64 18.90
CA LEU A 29 18.02 6.04 18.95
C LEU A 29 19.56 6.23 18.88
N ALA A 30 20.31 5.29 19.48
CA ALA A 30 21.76 5.39 19.66
C ALA A 30 22.57 5.29 18.34
N GLU A 31 22.09 4.52 17.37
CA GLU A 31 22.78 4.34 16.08
C GLU A 31 22.53 5.48 15.08
N SER A 32 21.63 6.43 15.43
CA SER A 32 21.15 7.47 14.50
C SER A 32 21.59 8.89 14.82
N LEU A 33 22.15 9.15 16.01
CA LEU A 33 22.64 10.48 16.35
C LEU A 33 23.77 10.96 15.42
N ALA A 34 24.49 10.03 14.76
CA ALA A 34 25.51 10.37 13.78
C ALA A 34 24.95 10.85 12.42
N ASP A 35 23.75 10.40 12.00
CA ASP A 35 23.09 10.88 10.78
C ASP A 35 22.21 12.11 11.04
N VAL A 36 21.70 12.25 12.28
CA VAL A 36 20.81 13.34 12.72
C VAL A 36 21.50 14.73 12.73
N VAL A 37 22.83 14.80 12.85
CA VAL A 37 23.55 16.09 12.80
C VAL A 37 23.56 16.70 11.39
N ARG A 38 23.19 15.93 10.34
CA ARG A 38 22.91 16.47 9.00
C ARG A 38 21.42 16.80 8.76
N GLU A 39 20.57 16.50 9.75
CA GLU A 39 19.11 16.55 9.72
C GLU A 39 18.54 17.70 10.60
N VAL A 40 19.36 18.70 10.93
CA VAL A 40 18.97 19.88 11.74
C VAL A 40 18.15 20.90 10.94
N SER A 41 17.80 20.64 9.68
CA SER A 41 16.75 21.38 8.95
C SER A 41 15.36 20.70 8.98
N MET A 42 15.20 19.61 9.76
CA MET A 42 13.96 18.82 9.82
C MET A 42 13.24 18.84 11.18
N ASP A 43 13.63 19.73 12.10
CA ASP A 43 12.90 20.00 13.36
C ASP A 43 11.45 20.52 13.13
N ALA A 44 11.05 20.74 11.87
CA ALA A 44 9.69 21.01 11.46
C ALA A 44 8.76 19.78 11.38
N LEU A 45 9.29 18.55 11.51
CA LEU A 45 8.55 17.29 11.43
C LEU A 45 8.41 16.60 12.79
N ASN A 46 7.83 17.30 13.77
CA ASN A 46 7.60 16.79 15.12
C ASN A 46 6.70 15.51 15.12
N PRO A 47 7.22 14.31 15.44
CA PRO A 47 6.48 13.05 15.36
C PRO A 47 6.33 12.44 16.76
N ARG A 48 5.43 12.98 17.60
CA ARG A 48 5.19 12.36 18.91
C ARG A 48 4.45 11.01 18.85
N THR A 49 3.95 10.57 17.68
CA THR A 49 3.11 9.35 17.62
C THR A 49 3.15 8.50 16.35
N SER A 50 3.91 8.83 15.29
CA SER A 50 3.79 8.07 14.02
C SER A 50 4.98 7.14 13.75
N LYS A 51 4.71 5.83 13.65
CA LYS A 51 5.61 4.86 13.01
C LYS A 51 5.95 5.40 11.60
N GLN A 52 7.17 5.86 11.39
CA GLN A 52 7.64 6.34 10.09
C GLN A 52 8.11 5.15 9.23
N LEU A 53 7.66 5.12 7.97
CA LEU A 53 8.18 4.17 6.98
C LEU A 53 9.24 4.91 6.15
N HIS A 54 10.44 4.35 6.11
CA HIS A 54 11.53 4.89 5.29
C HIS A 54 11.69 4.01 4.06
N VAL A 55 11.89 4.63 2.90
CA VAL A 55 12.33 3.94 1.70
C VAL A 55 13.83 4.06 1.63
N CYS A 56 14.50 2.91 1.64
CA CYS A 56 15.94 2.81 1.62
C CYS A 56 16.42 2.22 0.29
N VAL A 57 17.48 2.80 -0.26
CA VAL A 57 18.22 2.31 -1.42
C VAL A 57 19.62 1.96 -0.96
N ALA A 58 20.05 0.72 -1.19
CA ALA A 58 21.36 0.22 -0.69
C ALA A 58 21.58 0.50 0.81
N GLY A 59 20.51 0.37 1.62
CA GLY A 59 20.55 0.62 3.07
C GLY A 59 20.44 2.09 3.48
N ARG A 60 20.59 3.04 2.56
CA ARG A 60 20.49 4.49 2.84
C ARG A 60 19.06 5.00 2.69
N PRO A 61 18.51 5.75 3.66
CA PRO A 61 17.18 6.33 3.54
C PRO A 61 17.19 7.43 2.46
N VAL A 62 16.29 7.33 1.48
CA VAL A 62 16.16 8.32 0.39
C VAL A 62 14.80 9.01 0.38
N MET A 63 13.79 8.36 0.99
CA MET A 63 12.44 8.92 1.13
C MET A 63 11.80 8.50 2.45
N ALA A 64 10.81 9.25 2.90
CA ALA A 64 9.96 8.93 4.05
C ALA A 64 8.47 8.96 3.68
N VAL A 65 7.68 8.12 4.34
CA VAL A 65 6.22 8.18 4.27
C VAL A 65 5.70 8.95 5.47
N LEU A 66 5.07 10.09 5.21
CA LEU A 66 4.39 10.89 6.22
C LEU A 66 2.90 10.63 6.17
N ARG A 67 2.34 10.18 7.29
CA ARG A 67 0.89 10.08 7.45
C ARG A 67 0.37 11.37 8.02
N ASN A 68 -0.48 12.03 7.24
CA ASN A 68 -1.18 13.24 7.68
C ASN A 68 -0.19 14.28 8.23
N PRO A 69 0.77 14.77 7.43
CA PRO A 69 1.59 15.89 7.86
C PRO A 69 0.63 17.03 8.23
N ALA A 70 0.80 17.58 9.44
CA ALA A 70 -0.13 18.52 10.02
C ALA A 70 -0.53 19.57 8.97
N ALA A 71 -1.83 19.63 8.66
CA ALA A 71 -2.41 20.43 7.58
C ALA A 71 -2.02 21.93 7.62
N ARG A 72 -1.49 22.40 8.75
CA ARG A 72 -1.14 23.80 9.00
C ARG A 72 0.06 24.32 8.19
N ARG A 73 0.92 23.48 7.60
CA ARG A 73 2.16 23.96 6.95
C ARG A 73 2.25 23.73 5.45
N THR A 74 1.36 22.94 4.86
CA THR A 74 1.43 22.61 3.45
C THR A 74 0.03 22.67 2.85
N GLN A 75 -0.17 23.47 1.79
CA GLN A 75 -1.39 23.49 0.95
C GLN A 75 -1.63 22.16 0.20
N LEU A 76 -1.07 21.06 0.71
CA LEU A 76 -1.11 19.76 0.07
C LEU A 76 -2.40 19.03 0.43
N PRO A 77 -2.97 18.26 -0.50
CA PRO A 77 -4.16 17.47 -0.23
C PRO A 77 -4.01 16.50 0.96
N PRO A 78 -5.12 16.10 1.60
CA PRO A 78 -5.08 15.12 2.68
C PRO A 78 -4.63 13.74 2.18
N GLY A 79 -4.02 12.95 3.08
CA GLY A 79 -3.62 11.57 2.83
C GLY A 79 -2.14 11.26 3.12
N PRO A 80 -1.75 9.98 3.06
CA PRO A 80 -0.34 9.57 3.11
C PRO A 80 0.46 10.20 1.99
N LYS A 81 1.66 10.69 2.33
CA LYS A 81 2.57 11.34 1.40
C LYS A 81 3.93 10.65 1.41
N LEU A 82 4.53 10.49 0.24
CA LEU A 82 5.91 10.06 0.09
C LEU A 82 6.77 11.29 -0.16
N TYR A 83 7.72 11.55 0.74
CA TYR A 83 8.65 12.67 0.69
C TYR A 83 10.04 12.20 0.33
N GLN A 84 10.71 12.92 -0.57
CA GLN A 84 12.14 12.79 -0.82
C GLN A 84 12.93 13.69 0.12
N PHE A 85 14.14 13.27 0.49
CA PHE A 85 15.04 14.07 1.33
C PHE A 85 15.89 15.06 0.53
N ASP A 86 16.30 14.71 -0.69
CA ASP A 86 17.17 15.53 -1.52
C ASP A 86 16.82 15.40 -3.03
N PRO A 87 16.26 16.45 -3.67
CA PRO A 87 15.79 17.68 -3.03
C PRO A 87 14.57 17.40 -2.13
N PRO A 88 14.38 18.16 -1.03
CA PRO A 88 13.29 17.92 -0.10
C PRO A 88 11.94 18.28 -0.72
N GLY A 89 10.98 17.36 -0.69
CA GLY A 89 9.64 17.64 -1.18
C GLY A 89 8.72 16.42 -1.30
N PRO A 90 7.39 16.62 -1.38
CA PRO A 90 6.45 15.53 -1.61
C PRO A 90 6.56 15.05 -3.06
N LEU A 91 6.79 13.74 -3.26
CA LEU A 91 6.76 13.10 -4.57
C LEU A 91 5.36 12.57 -4.89
N LEU A 92 4.79 11.75 -4.00
CA LEU A 92 3.46 11.18 -4.18
C LEU A 92 2.52 11.54 -3.05
N THR A 93 1.25 11.75 -3.38
CA THR A 93 0.16 11.86 -2.41
C THR A 93 -0.91 10.83 -2.76
N LEU A 94 -1.36 10.08 -1.75
CA LEU A 94 -2.46 9.12 -1.87
C LEU A 94 -3.76 9.79 -1.45
N LEU A 95 -4.61 10.12 -2.42
CA LEU A 95 -5.88 10.82 -2.21
C LEU A 95 -7.00 9.80 -2.07
N SER A 96 -7.54 9.66 -0.86
CA SER A 96 -8.73 8.83 -0.65
C SER A 96 -9.94 9.45 -1.34
N ARG A 97 -10.67 8.66 -2.13
CA ARG A 97 -12.02 8.98 -2.59
C ARG A 97 -13.03 8.22 -1.76
N ASP A 98 -14.02 8.95 -1.27
CA ASP A 98 -15.21 8.34 -0.73
C ASP A 98 -16.10 7.93 -1.92
N ASP A 99 -16.02 6.66 -2.31
CA ASP A 99 -16.93 6.12 -3.30
C ASP A 99 -18.32 5.95 -2.68
N PRO A 100 -19.41 6.26 -3.41
CA PRO A 100 -20.75 5.95 -2.96
C PRO A 100 -20.85 4.45 -2.71
N ALA A 101 -21.43 4.06 -1.56
CA ALA A 101 -21.54 2.66 -1.20
C ALA A 101 -22.37 1.91 -2.25
N VAL A 102 -21.71 1.06 -3.05
CA VAL A 102 -22.40 0.19 -4.01
C VAL A 102 -23.16 -0.88 -3.20
N PRO A 103 -24.50 -0.96 -3.30
CA PRO A 103 -25.23 -2.06 -2.68
C PRO A 103 -24.70 -3.37 -3.29
N LEU A 104 -24.33 -4.32 -2.44
CA LEU A 104 -24.00 -5.67 -2.88
C LEU A 104 -25.25 -6.24 -3.55
N SER A 105 -25.26 -6.27 -4.87
CA SER A 105 -26.14 -7.16 -5.60
C SER A 105 -25.78 -8.57 -5.15
N HIS A 106 -26.66 -9.17 -4.35
CA HIS A 106 -26.47 -10.50 -3.80
C HIS A 106 -26.03 -11.44 -4.93
N PRO A 107 -24.91 -12.18 -4.78
CA PRO A 107 -24.68 -13.29 -5.67
C PRO A 107 -25.81 -14.30 -5.39
N THR A 108 -26.76 -14.39 -6.31
CA THR A 108 -27.69 -15.51 -6.49
C THR A 108 -26.94 -16.79 -6.90
N GLY A 109 -25.75 -17.00 -6.34
CA GLY A 109 -24.90 -18.16 -6.59
C GLY A 109 -25.12 -19.20 -5.51
N ALA A 110 -25.75 -20.32 -5.89
CA ALA A 110 -25.58 -21.72 -5.47
C ALA A 110 -25.13 -22.12 -4.04
N PHE A 111 -24.99 -21.24 -3.06
CA PHE A 111 -24.70 -21.59 -1.66
C PHE A 111 -25.82 -21.17 -0.71
N GLY A 112 -26.70 -20.24 -1.14
CA GLY A 112 -27.90 -19.89 -0.39
C GLY A 112 -28.99 -20.97 -0.39
N TRP A 113 -29.01 -21.86 -1.39
CA TRP A 113 -30.02 -22.95 -1.45
C TRP A 113 -29.67 -24.12 -0.52
N LEU A 114 -28.37 -24.40 -0.30
CA LEU A 114 -27.93 -25.50 0.56
C LEU A 114 -28.26 -25.25 2.04
N THR A 115 -28.19 -24.00 2.50
CA THR A 115 -28.67 -23.63 3.85
C THR A 115 -30.20 -23.55 3.93
N TRP A 116 -30.89 -23.31 2.82
CA TRP A 116 -32.35 -23.28 2.76
C TRP A 116 -32.97 -24.69 2.83
N TRP A 117 -32.33 -25.69 2.22
CA TRP A 117 -32.81 -27.08 2.24
C TRP A 117 -32.58 -27.78 3.59
N ALA A 118 -31.47 -27.50 4.26
CA ALA A 118 -31.16 -28.09 5.57
C ALA A 118 -32.02 -27.54 6.74
N ALA A 119 -32.73 -26.42 6.53
CA ALA A 119 -33.46 -25.72 7.60
C ALA A 119 -34.93 -26.15 7.77
N GLY A 120 -35.40 -27.19 7.08
CA GLY A 120 -36.69 -27.85 7.35
C GLY A 120 -37.89 -26.90 7.46
N HIS A 121 -38.48 -26.52 6.32
CA HIS A 121 -39.83 -25.93 6.19
C HIS A 121 -40.32 -25.03 7.35
N ARG A 122 -39.55 -24.01 7.71
CA ARG A 122 -40.11 -22.81 8.35
C ARG A 122 -39.87 -21.63 7.44
N ALA A 123 -40.97 -20.96 7.06
CA ALA A 123 -40.90 -19.70 6.33
C ALA A 123 -39.95 -18.74 7.07
N PRO A 124 -39.05 -18.05 6.37
CA PRO A 124 -38.14 -17.11 7.00
C PRO A 124 -38.99 -16.05 7.71
N THR A 125 -38.98 -16.07 9.04
CA THR A 125 -39.47 -14.98 9.87
C THR A 125 -38.79 -13.71 9.36
N ALA A 126 -39.61 -12.71 9.04
CA ALA A 126 -39.20 -11.43 8.45
C ALA A 126 -37.82 -10.99 8.98
N ALA A 127 -36.83 -11.03 8.10
CA ALA A 127 -35.47 -10.64 8.42
C ALA A 127 -35.50 -9.25 9.08
N HIS A 128 -34.96 -9.16 10.29
CA HIS A 128 -34.85 -7.89 11.01
C HIS A 128 -34.22 -6.84 10.08
N PRO A 129 -34.86 -5.67 9.88
CA PRO A 129 -34.32 -4.58 9.06
C PRO A 129 -33.03 -3.94 9.63
N GLY A 130 -32.49 -4.49 10.73
CA GLY A 130 -31.22 -4.09 11.34
C GLY A 130 -30.02 -5.00 11.03
N SER A 131 -30.20 -6.08 10.26
CA SER A 131 -29.05 -6.90 9.82
C SER A 131 -28.22 -6.08 8.83
N ARG A 132 -27.17 -5.42 9.34
CA ARG A 132 -26.12 -4.78 8.54
C ARG A 132 -25.45 -5.85 7.69
N ALA A 133 -26.03 -6.17 6.53
CA ALA A 133 -25.33 -6.89 5.48
C ALA A 133 -23.98 -6.20 5.32
N ALA A 134 -22.90 -6.95 5.54
CA ALA A 134 -21.55 -6.42 5.53
C ALA A 134 -21.30 -5.76 4.17
N ARG A 135 -21.46 -4.44 4.09
CA ARG A 135 -21.23 -3.69 2.86
C ARG A 135 -19.73 -3.69 2.63
N VAL A 136 -19.29 -4.44 1.63
CA VAL A 136 -17.96 -4.30 1.05
C VAL A 136 -17.91 -2.91 0.42
N ARG A 137 -17.32 -1.94 1.13
CA ARG A 137 -17.06 -0.63 0.55
C ARG A 137 -15.79 -0.76 -0.28
N ALA A 138 -15.95 -0.80 -1.60
CA ALA A 138 -14.84 -0.47 -2.48
C ALA A 138 -14.33 0.91 -2.09
N ARG A 139 -13.03 1.02 -1.87
CA ARG A 139 -12.37 2.31 -1.60
C ARG A 139 -11.44 2.59 -2.77
N THR A 140 -11.61 3.75 -3.39
CA THR A 140 -10.69 4.20 -4.43
C THR A 140 -9.68 5.19 -3.85
N VAL A 141 -8.43 5.07 -4.27
CA VAL A 141 -7.36 6.01 -3.92
C VAL A 141 -6.72 6.50 -5.21
N ASP A 142 -6.78 7.80 -5.48
CA ASP A 142 -6.00 8.38 -6.57
C ASP A 142 -4.55 8.54 -6.14
N VAL A 143 -3.63 8.30 -7.08
CA VAL A 143 -2.19 8.50 -6.89
C VAL A 143 -1.79 9.78 -7.60
N LEU A 144 -1.55 10.85 -6.84
CA LEU A 144 -1.09 12.14 -7.33
C LEU A 144 0.45 12.16 -7.35
N ASP A 145 1.05 12.42 -8.51
CA ASP A 145 2.45 12.87 -8.59
C ASP A 145 2.48 14.39 -8.39
N ASN A 146 2.99 14.83 -7.24
CA ASN A 146 2.92 16.24 -6.84
C ASN A 146 3.81 17.15 -7.69
N ARG A 147 4.83 16.60 -8.36
CA ARG A 147 5.77 17.39 -9.16
C ARG A 147 5.17 17.77 -10.50
N LEU A 148 4.46 16.81 -11.08
CA LEU A 148 3.72 16.98 -12.32
C LEU A 148 2.32 17.54 -12.06
N ASN A 149 1.85 17.49 -10.81
CA ASN A 149 0.49 17.82 -10.41
C ASN A 149 -0.57 17.06 -11.22
N VAL A 150 -0.34 15.77 -11.47
CA VAL A 150 -1.25 14.90 -12.23
C VAL A 150 -1.54 13.60 -11.49
N ILE A 151 -2.76 13.10 -11.66
CA ILE A 151 -3.11 11.74 -11.25
C ILE A 151 -2.44 10.77 -12.21
N ILE A 152 -1.55 9.92 -11.70
CA ILE A 152 -0.82 8.91 -12.50
C ILE A 152 -1.50 7.54 -12.49
N GLY A 153 -2.48 7.33 -11.62
CA GLY A 153 -3.32 6.13 -11.60
C GLY A 153 -4.27 6.09 -10.41
N ARG A 154 -5.11 5.06 -10.37
CA ARG A 154 -6.09 4.83 -9.30
C ARG A 154 -5.93 3.43 -8.73
N LEU A 155 -6.01 3.33 -7.42
CA LEU A 155 -5.96 2.08 -6.67
C LEU A 155 -7.37 1.78 -6.18
N GLN A 156 -7.99 0.72 -6.70
CA GLN A 156 -9.29 0.26 -6.23
C GLN A 156 -9.07 -0.89 -5.24
N LEU A 157 -9.37 -0.63 -3.98
CA LEU A 157 -9.24 -1.60 -2.89
C LEU A 157 -10.51 -2.41 -2.77
N THR A 158 -10.35 -3.73 -2.77
CA THR A 158 -11.42 -4.67 -2.42
C THR A 158 -11.13 -5.18 -1.01
N ASP A 159 -11.70 -4.52 -0.01
CA ASP A 159 -11.58 -4.91 1.39
C ASP A 159 -12.74 -5.83 1.76
N GLY A 160 -12.44 -7.09 2.14
CA GLY A 160 -13.45 -8.04 2.61
C GLY A 160 -12.93 -8.86 3.78
N PRO A 161 -13.77 -9.21 4.78
CA PRO A 161 -13.33 -9.92 5.98
C PRO A 161 -12.76 -11.32 5.70
N LEU A 162 -13.08 -11.90 4.54
CA LEU A 162 -12.59 -13.19 4.07
C LEU A 162 -11.71 -13.09 2.81
N MET A 163 -11.56 -11.89 2.25
CA MET A 163 -10.82 -11.70 1.00
C MET A 163 -9.40 -11.22 1.31
N ARG A 164 -8.42 -11.93 0.75
CA ARG A 164 -7.03 -11.47 0.72
C ARG A 164 -6.97 -10.07 0.10
N ALA A 165 -6.14 -9.20 0.67
CA ALA A 165 -6.01 -7.84 0.17
C ALA A 165 -5.74 -7.85 -1.34
N ARG A 166 -6.69 -7.30 -2.10
CA ARG A 166 -6.62 -7.16 -3.55
C ARG A 166 -6.75 -5.69 -3.89
N ILE A 167 -5.71 -5.15 -4.52
CA ILE A 167 -5.72 -3.80 -5.07
C ILE A 167 -5.70 -3.93 -6.58
N ARG A 168 -6.73 -3.42 -7.26
CA ARG A 168 -6.71 -3.24 -8.71
C ARG A 168 -6.07 -1.90 -9.03
N ILE A 169 -5.19 -1.90 -10.01
CA ILE A 169 -4.41 -0.72 -10.42
C ILE A 169 -4.94 -0.28 -11.76
N HIS A 170 -5.47 0.93 -11.81
CA HIS A 170 -6.02 1.53 -13.01
C HIS A 170 -5.17 2.72 -13.46
N ASP A 171 -5.15 2.99 -14.75
CA ASP A 171 -4.61 4.23 -15.28
C ASP A 171 -5.57 5.41 -15.00
N PRO A 172 -5.17 6.66 -15.30
CA PRO A 172 -6.02 7.83 -15.08
C PRO A 172 -7.34 7.80 -15.88
N ALA A 173 -7.37 7.10 -17.02
CA ALA A 173 -8.56 6.90 -17.84
C ALA A 173 -9.48 5.79 -17.28
N GLY A 174 -9.05 5.05 -16.26
CA GLY A 174 -9.81 3.98 -15.61
C GLY A 174 -9.58 2.59 -16.19
N ARG A 175 -8.71 2.43 -17.19
CA ARG A 175 -8.35 1.13 -17.73
C ARG A 175 -7.50 0.36 -16.72
N LEU A 176 -7.79 -0.93 -16.55
CA LEU A 176 -7.04 -1.81 -15.66
C LEU A 176 -5.62 -2.02 -16.21
N LEU A 177 -4.61 -1.64 -15.42
CA LEU A 177 -3.19 -1.88 -15.72
C LEU A 177 -2.68 -3.17 -15.09
N GLY A 178 -3.21 -3.54 -13.93
CA GLY A 178 -2.75 -4.73 -13.20
C GLY A 178 -3.40 -4.86 -11.85
N GLU A 179 -2.88 -5.78 -11.04
CA GLU A 179 -3.39 -6.02 -9.69
C GLU A 179 -2.26 -6.40 -8.74
N MET A 180 -2.43 -6.00 -7.48
CA MET A 180 -1.63 -6.49 -6.36
C MET A 180 -2.48 -7.47 -5.56
N ARG A 181 -1.91 -8.64 -5.25
CA ARG A 181 -2.54 -9.66 -4.40
C ARG A 181 -1.62 -10.06 -3.27
N GLU A 182 -2.20 -10.29 -2.10
CA GLU A 182 -1.52 -10.99 -1.02
C GLU A 182 -1.40 -12.49 -1.31
N THR A 183 -0.20 -13.05 -1.13
CA THR A 183 0.10 -14.46 -1.44
C THR A 183 -0.41 -15.39 -0.33
N ALA A 184 -0.99 -16.55 -0.67
CA ALA A 184 -1.50 -17.54 0.29
C ALA A 184 -0.52 -17.92 1.41
N ALA A 185 0.76 -18.01 1.05
CA ALA A 185 1.82 -18.38 1.97
C ALA A 185 2.04 -17.34 3.10
N SER A 186 1.60 -16.08 2.93
CA SER A 186 1.71 -15.07 3.99
C SER A 186 0.70 -15.31 5.13
N SER A 187 -0.48 -15.87 4.80
CA SER A 187 -1.58 -16.06 5.75
C SER A 187 -1.37 -17.27 6.67
N VAL A 188 -0.71 -18.33 6.15
CA VAL A 188 -0.45 -19.57 6.91
C VAL A 188 0.79 -19.46 7.78
N ARG A 189 1.79 -18.65 7.39
CA ARG A 189 3.06 -18.50 8.12
C ARG A 189 3.08 -17.45 9.24
N SER A 190 2.08 -16.58 9.34
CA SER A 190 1.95 -15.70 10.52
C SER A 190 1.83 -16.48 11.83
N TRP A 191 1.49 -17.77 11.77
CA TRP A 191 1.34 -18.67 12.91
C TRP A 191 2.58 -19.54 13.21
N LEU A 192 3.60 -19.57 12.34
CA LEU A 192 4.79 -20.40 12.52
C LEU A 192 6.06 -19.52 12.56
N PRO A 193 6.61 -19.24 13.76
CA PRO A 193 7.80 -18.40 13.93
C PRO A 193 9.12 -19.07 13.50
N MET A 194 9.09 -20.24 12.86
CA MET A 194 10.29 -21.03 12.61
C MET A 194 10.88 -20.80 11.20
N ASN A 195 12.08 -20.24 11.19
CA ASN A 195 13.17 -20.52 10.23
C ASN A 195 12.86 -20.42 8.74
N SER A 196 12.58 -19.22 8.23
CA SER A 196 12.82 -18.95 6.81
C SER A 196 13.68 -17.70 6.61
N LYS A 197 15.01 -17.94 6.53
CA LYS A 197 15.99 -16.98 5.99
C LYS A 197 15.64 -16.54 4.55
N ALA A 198 14.73 -17.24 3.88
CA ALA A 198 14.13 -16.86 2.60
C ALA A 198 12.80 -16.10 2.84
N GLY A 199 12.84 -14.77 2.74
CA GLY A 199 11.65 -13.92 2.80
C GLY A 199 10.69 -14.24 1.65
N ALA A 200 9.58 -14.91 1.97
CA ALA A 200 8.53 -15.19 0.99
C ALA A 200 7.88 -13.89 0.49
N ALA A 201 7.43 -13.88 -0.77
CA ALA A 201 6.64 -12.78 -1.30
C ALA A 201 5.34 -12.65 -0.49
N ARG A 202 5.16 -11.49 0.15
CA ARG A 202 3.92 -11.14 0.83
C ARG A 202 2.90 -10.64 -0.18
N PHE A 203 3.31 -9.77 -1.08
CA PHE A 203 2.48 -9.24 -2.15
C PHE A 203 3.12 -9.49 -3.51
N THR A 204 2.29 -9.84 -4.49
CA THR A 204 2.68 -10.04 -5.88
C THR A 204 1.86 -9.13 -6.76
N PHE A 205 2.53 -8.45 -7.71
CA PHE A 205 1.91 -7.60 -8.71
C PHE A 205 1.84 -8.36 -10.02
N THR A 206 0.67 -8.44 -10.64
CA THR A 206 0.46 -9.09 -11.92
C THR A 206 -0.10 -8.11 -12.95
N VAL A 207 0.34 -8.27 -14.20
CA VAL A 207 -0.18 -7.60 -15.39
C VAL A 207 -0.52 -8.72 -16.37
N ASP A 208 -1.77 -8.79 -16.83
CA ASP A 208 -2.26 -9.88 -17.69
C ASP A 208 -1.98 -11.28 -17.11
N GLY A 209 -2.13 -11.43 -15.80
CA GLY A 209 -1.85 -12.67 -15.07
C GLY A 209 -0.37 -12.98 -14.83
N GLN A 210 0.56 -12.23 -15.42
CA GLN A 210 2.00 -12.47 -15.30
C GLN A 210 2.61 -11.62 -14.17
N PRO A 211 3.46 -12.19 -13.29
CA PRO A 211 4.07 -11.45 -12.19
C PRO A 211 5.14 -10.46 -12.70
N VAL A 212 4.99 -9.18 -12.35
CA VAL A 212 5.89 -8.08 -12.78
C VAL A 212 6.64 -7.40 -11.63
N ALA A 213 6.14 -7.53 -10.39
CA ALA A 213 6.81 -7.03 -9.20
C ALA A 213 6.38 -7.81 -7.96
N GLN A 214 7.14 -7.70 -6.87
CA GLN A 214 6.86 -8.38 -5.61
C GLN A 214 7.33 -7.56 -4.41
N ILE A 215 6.65 -7.73 -3.28
CA ILE A 215 7.05 -7.23 -1.98
C ILE A 215 7.30 -8.42 -1.07
N ARG A 216 8.53 -8.57 -0.59
CA ARG A 216 8.95 -9.64 0.32
C ARG A 216 9.10 -9.09 1.72
N GLN A 217 8.47 -9.73 2.69
CA GLN A 217 8.69 -9.38 4.10
C GLN A 217 9.89 -10.16 4.61
N ARG A 218 10.88 -9.46 5.16
CA ARG A 218 12.03 -10.03 5.86
C ARG A 218 11.98 -9.59 7.31
N PHE A 219 12.01 -10.55 8.23
CA PHE A 219 12.24 -10.27 9.64
C PHE A 219 13.74 -10.17 9.89
N ARG A 220 14.18 -9.09 10.52
CA ARG A 220 15.56 -8.91 10.97
C ARG A 220 15.53 -8.45 12.42
N ALA A 221 16.09 -9.27 13.32
CA ALA A 221 16.41 -8.92 14.70
C ALA A 221 15.54 -7.78 15.26
N TRP A 222 14.22 -8.02 15.44
CA TRP A 222 13.24 -7.08 16.04
C TRP A 222 12.50 -6.09 15.13
N HIS A 223 12.79 -6.03 13.83
CA HIS A 223 12.02 -5.19 12.88
C HIS A 223 11.64 -5.90 11.58
N TYR A 224 10.57 -5.43 10.96
CA TYR A 224 10.17 -5.86 9.62
C TYR A 224 10.78 -4.95 8.56
N THR A 225 11.44 -5.58 7.59
CA THR A 225 11.87 -4.93 6.35
C THR A 225 11.01 -5.48 5.22
N TYR A 226 10.50 -4.61 4.36
CA TYR A 226 9.77 -5.02 3.16
C TYR A 226 10.61 -4.70 1.94
N GLU A 227 11.13 -5.73 1.27
CA GLU A 227 11.92 -5.59 0.07
C GLU A 227 11.00 -5.55 -1.15
N PHE A 228 11.11 -4.48 -1.93
CA PHE A 228 10.43 -4.30 -3.19
C PHE A 228 11.38 -4.69 -4.31
N ASP A 229 10.90 -5.54 -5.20
CA ASP A 229 11.62 -5.94 -6.41
C ASP A 229 10.75 -5.57 -7.60
N VAL A 230 11.17 -4.49 -8.28
CA VAL A 230 10.48 -3.92 -9.46
C VAL A 230 11.28 -4.12 -10.75
N THR A 231 12.34 -4.94 -10.70
CA THR A 231 13.25 -5.18 -11.83
C THR A 231 12.56 -5.79 -13.05
N ARG A 232 11.41 -6.45 -12.86
CA ARG A 232 10.64 -7.11 -13.92
C ARG A 232 9.48 -6.28 -14.48
N LEU A 233 9.37 -4.99 -14.11
CA LEU A 233 8.29 -4.15 -14.63
C LEU A 233 8.39 -3.96 -16.14
N ALA A 234 9.60 -3.79 -16.69
CA ALA A 234 9.84 -3.67 -18.15
C ALA A 234 8.83 -2.75 -18.88
N GLY A 235 8.41 -1.65 -18.24
CA GLY A 235 7.41 -0.71 -18.79
C GLY A 235 5.95 -1.20 -18.75
N ARG A 236 5.67 -2.42 -18.31
CA ARG A 236 4.31 -3.00 -18.22
C ARG A 236 3.44 -2.35 -17.14
N LEU A 237 4.07 -1.80 -16.11
CA LEU A 237 3.40 -1.08 -15.03
C LEU A 237 4.34 0.01 -14.48
N ASP A 238 3.78 1.16 -14.14
CA ASP A 238 4.55 2.27 -13.58
C ASP A 238 5.09 1.92 -12.17
N PRO A 239 6.41 1.98 -11.94
CA PRO A 239 7.01 1.70 -10.63
C PRO A 239 6.44 2.55 -9.48
N ARG A 240 5.98 3.78 -9.77
CA ARG A 240 5.37 4.68 -8.80
C ARG A 240 4.02 4.15 -8.32
N LEU A 241 3.27 3.44 -9.16
CA LEU A 241 2.02 2.79 -8.77
C LEU A 241 2.27 1.57 -7.87
N VAL A 242 3.34 0.80 -8.15
CA VAL A 242 3.79 -0.30 -7.27
C VAL A 242 4.17 0.24 -5.88
N LEU A 243 4.93 1.34 -5.87
CA LEU A 243 5.32 2.03 -4.65
C LEU A 243 4.10 2.56 -3.89
N ALA A 244 3.15 3.19 -4.57
CA ALA A 244 1.90 3.69 -4.00
C ALA A 244 1.07 2.57 -3.33
N CYS A 245 0.94 1.41 -3.99
CA CYS A 245 0.32 0.21 -3.40
C CYS A 245 1.04 -0.24 -2.13
N GLY A 246 2.37 -0.27 -2.16
CA GLY A 246 3.21 -0.60 -1.02
C GLY A 246 3.02 0.35 0.15
N VAL A 247 3.11 1.66 -0.11
CA VAL A 247 2.85 2.72 0.86
C VAL A 247 1.45 2.56 1.45
N ARG A 248 0.41 2.38 0.62
CA ARG A 248 -0.96 2.20 1.06
C ARG A 248 -1.13 1.00 1.99
N GLN A 249 -0.55 -0.14 1.62
CA GLN A 249 -0.73 -1.39 2.38
C GLN A 249 0.05 -1.38 3.69
N LEU A 250 1.32 -0.97 3.64
CA LEU A 250 2.20 -0.90 4.81
C LEU A 250 1.80 0.23 5.75
N ALA A 251 1.25 1.31 5.20
CA ALA A 251 0.67 2.35 6.02
C ALA A 251 -0.50 1.77 6.83
N TYR A 252 -1.51 1.21 6.17
CA TYR A 252 -2.70 0.80 6.91
C TYR A 252 -2.43 -0.30 7.95
N HIS A 253 -1.51 -1.22 7.68
CA HIS A 253 -1.16 -2.26 8.64
C HIS A 253 -0.44 -1.78 9.90
N SER A 254 0.31 -0.67 9.86
CA SER A 254 1.05 -0.26 11.06
C SER A 254 0.17 0.41 12.13
N THR A 255 -1.13 0.55 11.87
CA THR A 255 -2.12 1.20 12.76
C THR A 255 -2.68 0.22 13.80
N TYR A 256 -2.50 -1.08 13.56
CA TYR A 256 -2.79 -2.17 14.48
C TYR A 256 -1.47 -2.77 14.98
#